data_AF-A0A0F8VFY7-F1
#
_entry.id   AF-A0A0F8VFY7-F1
#
_cell.length_a   1.000
_cell.length_b   1.000
_cell.length_c   1.000
_cell.angle_alpha   90.00
_cell.angle_beta   90.00
_cell.angle_gamma   90.00
#
_symmetry.space_group_name_H-M   'P 1'
#
loop_
_entity.id
_entity.type
_entity.pdbx_description
1 polymer ?
#
loop_
_entity_poly.entity_id
_entity_poly.type
_entity_poly.pdbx_seq_one_letter_code
_entity_poly.pdbx_strand_id
1 'polypeptide(L)'
;MSYIEKKYWQKINEVFAELPALEEDLVNLLNKKSIAVVNDIAILCSQFNKNINLILKKYYPEIKDMKYKLQIKSTLKYYYDLIYILTDLVRNIENYQKIDQEYYNRLIKFISDKIKLISGKYNDICAQELTAFYDKNTRNNLEKILVEKIEKKNRQFFTYGSLEEEIKKICRLSGAISVTIMVADELSKEELETAQSIILFNVEELNDFKELDKIGNELKRFLESKGYICVFKHDTLITDVKLLPD
;
A
#
# COMPACT_ATOMS: atom_id res chain seq x y z
N MET A 1 -22.01 4.49 -31.07
CA MET A 1 -21.70 5.57 -30.11
C MET A 1 -22.66 6.73 -30.24
N SER A 2 -23.15 7.24 -29.12
CA SER A 2 -23.92 8.50 -29.07
C SER A 2 -23.03 9.70 -29.41
N TYR A 3 -23.63 10.88 -29.69
CA TYR A 3 -22.87 12.12 -29.90
C TYR A 3 -21.97 12.47 -28.70
N ILE A 4 -22.49 12.28 -27.49
CA ILE A 4 -21.79 12.49 -26.24
C ILE A 4 -20.61 11.52 -26.12
N GLU A 5 -20.84 10.24 -26.40
CA GLU A 5 -19.83 9.19 -26.32
C GLU A 5 -18.70 9.39 -27.35
N LYS A 6 -19.01 9.84 -28.57
CA LYS A 6 -18.01 10.22 -29.58
C LYS A 6 -17.13 11.39 -29.11
N LYS A 7 -17.74 12.41 -28.50
CA LYS A 7 -17.02 13.57 -27.94
C LYS A 7 -16.05 13.16 -26.83
N TYR A 8 -16.49 12.29 -25.91
CA TYR A 8 -15.62 11.79 -24.84
C TYR A 8 -14.53 10.86 -25.36
N TRP A 9 -14.84 10.02 -26.34
CA TRP A 9 -13.85 9.18 -27.02
C TRP A 9 -12.73 10.01 -27.68
N GLN A 10 -13.08 11.08 -28.37
CA GLN A 10 -12.10 12.01 -28.94
C GLN A 10 -11.19 12.61 -27.86
N LYS A 11 -11.76 13.09 -26.75
CA LYS A 11 -10.98 13.63 -25.63
C LYS A 11 -10.03 12.61 -25.01
N ILE A 12 -10.45 11.33 -24.92
CA ILE A 12 -9.58 10.27 -24.42
C ILE A 12 -8.40 10.06 -25.37
N ASN A 13 -8.64 10.04 -26.68
CA ASN A 13 -7.59 9.90 -27.67
C ASN A 13 -6.64 11.10 -27.72
N GLU A 14 -7.16 12.31 -27.52
CA GLU A 14 -6.33 13.53 -27.38
C GLU A 14 -5.36 13.37 -26.21
N VAL A 15 -5.85 12.97 -25.02
CA VAL A 15 -4.98 12.74 -23.86
C VAL A 15 -3.99 11.61 -24.12
N PHE A 16 -4.41 10.50 -24.75
CA PHE A 16 -3.50 9.42 -25.10
C PHE A 16 -2.46 9.81 -26.16
N ALA A 17 -2.76 10.77 -27.04
CA ALA A 17 -1.82 11.23 -28.05
C ALA A 17 -0.68 12.08 -27.46
N GLU A 18 -0.86 12.65 -26.27
CA GLU A 18 0.19 13.40 -25.55
C GLU A 18 1.18 12.47 -24.83
N LEU A 19 0.76 11.26 -24.45
CA LEU A 19 1.57 10.34 -23.64
C LEU A 19 2.85 9.82 -24.34
N PRO A 20 2.88 9.55 -25.66
CA PRO A 20 4.10 9.16 -26.37
C PRO A 20 5.25 10.15 -26.23
N ALA A 21 4.98 11.46 -26.21
CA ALA A 21 6.04 12.47 -26.01
C ALA A 21 6.64 12.34 -24.60
N LEU A 22 5.80 12.16 -23.58
CA LEU A 22 6.25 11.91 -22.21
C LEU A 22 7.03 10.61 -22.05
N GLU A 23 6.68 9.57 -22.83
CA GLU A 23 7.41 8.31 -22.86
C GLU A 23 8.81 8.49 -23.45
N GLU A 24 8.95 9.28 -24.51
CA GLU A 24 10.23 9.59 -25.13
C GLU A 24 11.13 10.37 -24.16
N ASP A 25 10.59 11.40 -23.51
CA ASP A 25 11.29 12.14 -22.46
C ASP A 25 11.75 11.22 -21.33
N LEU A 26 10.88 10.30 -20.89
CA LEU A 26 11.21 9.32 -19.87
C LEU A 26 12.34 8.39 -20.30
N VAL A 27 12.29 7.85 -21.53
CA VAL A 27 13.35 6.98 -22.07
C VAL A 27 14.68 7.73 -22.14
N ASN A 28 14.67 9.00 -22.55
CA ASN A 28 15.86 9.85 -22.57
C ASN A 28 16.47 10.04 -21.17
N LEU A 29 15.65 10.21 -20.14
CA LEU A 29 16.12 10.28 -18.75
C LEU A 29 16.66 8.94 -18.26
N LEU A 30 15.97 7.84 -18.53
CA LEU A 30 16.39 6.50 -18.12
C LEU A 30 17.71 6.07 -18.77
N ASN A 31 17.95 6.47 -20.02
CA ASN A 31 19.20 6.21 -20.74
C ASN A 31 20.42 6.89 -20.10
N LYS A 32 20.22 7.98 -19.35
CA LYS A 32 21.32 8.62 -18.58
C LYS A 32 21.79 7.75 -17.42
N LYS A 33 21.00 6.75 -16.98
CA LYS A 33 21.31 5.79 -15.92
C LYS A 33 21.89 6.46 -14.66
N SER A 34 21.32 7.61 -14.31
CA SER A 34 21.82 8.48 -13.25
C SER A 34 20.74 8.73 -12.21
N ILE A 35 21.17 8.81 -10.95
CA ILE A 35 20.30 9.20 -9.83
C ILE A 35 19.96 10.69 -9.87
N ALA A 36 20.83 11.52 -10.49
CA ALA A 36 20.63 12.96 -10.56
C ALA A 36 19.34 13.37 -11.30
N VAL A 37 18.81 12.50 -12.17
CA VAL A 37 17.58 12.76 -12.94
C VAL A 37 16.32 12.24 -12.25
N VAL A 38 16.41 11.76 -11.01
CA VAL A 38 15.24 11.17 -10.30
C VAL A 38 14.11 12.18 -10.13
N ASN A 39 14.42 13.45 -9.86
CA ASN A 39 13.41 14.49 -9.72
C ASN A 39 12.65 14.71 -11.02
N ASP A 40 13.35 14.71 -12.15
CA ASP A 40 12.74 14.84 -13.48
C ASP A 40 11.84 13.63 -13.79
N ILE A 41 12.28 12.42 -13.41
CA ILE A 41 11.49 11.20 -13.55
C ILE A 41 10.24 11.26 -12.66
N ALA A 42 10.34 11.78 -11.44
CA ALA A 42 9.20 11.96 -10.54
C ALA A 42 8.18 12.96 -11.10
N ILE A 43 8.64 14.04 -11.75
CA ILE A 43 7.79 15.01 -12.45
C ILE A 43 7.03 14.31 -13.59
N LEU A 44 7.72 13.53 -14.44
CA LEU A 44 7.06 12.77 -15.51
C LEU A 44 6.04 11.77 -14.95
N CYS A 45 6.39 11.05 -13.87
CA CYS A 45 5.47 10.13 -13.20
C CYS A 45 4.18 10.85 -12.73
N SER A 46 4.32 12.06 -12.19
CA SER A 46 3.17 12.91 -11.80
C SER A 46 2.32 13.32 -13.01
N GLN A 47 2.96 13.68 -14.13
CA GLN A 47 2.25 14.03 -15.37
C GLN A 47 1.49 12.84 -15.95
N PHE A 48 2.10 11.66 -16.02
CA PHE A 48 1.39 10.42 -16.38
C PHE A 48 0.17 10.21 -15.48
N ASN A 49 0.36 10.25 -14.16
CA ASN A 49 -0.73 10.05 -13.21
C ASN A 49 -1.86 11.08 -13.37
N LYS A 50 -1.55 12.35 -13.64
CA LYS A 50 -2.55 13.40 -13.90
C LYS A 50 -3.39 13.08 -15.14
N ASN A 51 -2.75 12.71 -16.25
CA ASN A 51 -3.43 12.40 -17.51
C ASN A 51 -4.30 11.14 -17.40
N ILE A 52 -3.77 10.09 -16.76
CA ILE A 52 -4.51 8.84 -16.56
C ILE A 52 -5.72 9.03 -15.64
N ASN A 53 -5.58 9.79 -14.55
CA ASN A 53 -6.71 10.09 -13.66
C ASN A 53 -7.78 10.96 -14.34
N LEU A 54 -7.39 11.86 -15.24
CA LEU A 54 -8.34 12.66 -16.01
C LEU A 54 -9.24 11.77 -16.86
N ILE A 55 -8.65 10.78 -17.56
CA ILE A 55 -9.41 9.81 -18.36
C ILE A 55 -10.37 9.03 -17.46
N LEU A 56 -9.86 8.44 -16.37
CA LEU A 56 -10.65 7.56 -15.51
C LEU A 56 -11.81 8.24 -14.81
N LYS A 57 -11.58 9.43 -14.25
CA LYS A 57 -12.60 10.13 -13.46
C LYS A 57 -13.63 10.83 -14.33
N LYS A 58 -13.22 11.38 -15.49
CA LYS A 58 -14.03 12.32 -16.25
C LYS A 58 -14.59 11.75 -17.56
N TYR A 59 -13.85 10.88 -18.25
CA TYR A 59 -14.17 10.52 -19.64
C TYR A 59 -14.55 9.05 -19.80
N TYR A 60 -13.86 8.13 -19.12
CA TYR A 60 -14.11 6.69 -19.19
C TYR A 60 -15.53 6.27 -18.77
N PRO A 61 -16.16 6.86 -17.73
CA PRO A 61 -17.52 6.48 -17.33
C PRO A 61 -18.59 6.70 -18.41
N GLU A 62 -18.34 7.63 -19.33
CA GLU A 62 -19.25 8.01 -20.41
C GLU A 62 -19.19 7.06 -21.61
N ILE A 63 -18.15 6.23 -21.70
CA ILE A 63 -18.01 5.22 -22.73
C ILE A 63 -18.83 4.00 -22.32
N LYS A 64 -19.79 3.60 -23.16
CA LYS A 64 -20.69 2.47 -22.91
C LYS A 64 -20.32 1.25 -23.75
N ASP A 65 -19.88 1.49 -24.98
CA ASP A 65 -19.52 0.44 -25.93
C ASP A 65 -18.31 -0.37 -25.44
N MET A 66 -18.50 -1.69 -25.34
CA MET A 66 -17.54 -2.63 -24.75
C MET A 66 -16.22 -2.67 -25.52
N LYS A 67 -16.26 -2.53 -26.85
CA LYS A 67 -15.05 -2.57 -27.67
C LYS A 67 -14.11 -1.43 -27.32
N TYR A 68 -14.66 -0.22 -27.17
CA TYR A 68 -13.88 0.96 -26.80
C TYR A 68 -13.47 0.90 -25.33
N LYS A 69 -14.34 0.41 -24.43
CA LYS A 69 -13.94 0.17 -23.03
C LYS A 69 -12.72 -0.72 -22.91
N LEU A 70 -12.71 -1.83 -23.66
CA LEU A 70 -11.59 -2.76 -23.66
C LEU A 70 -10.29 -2.09 -24.14
N GLN A 71 -10.36 -1.34 -25.24
CA GLN A 71 -9.21 -0.59 -25.75
C GLN A 71 -8.68 0.41 -24.72
N ILE A 72 -9.55 1.22 -24.12
CA ILE A 72 -9.16 2.21 -23.12
C ILE A 72 -8.56 1.53 -21.89
N LYS A 73 -9.23 0.50 -21.38
CA LYS A 73 -8.82 -0.19 -20.16
C LYS A 73 -7.45 -0.86 -20.30
N SER A 74 -7.18 -1.46 -21.46
CA SER A 74 -5.89 -2.09 -21.76
C SER A 74 -4.75 -1.07 -21.78
N THR A 75 -4.98 0.09 -22.40
CA THR A 75 -4.03 1.21 -22.41
C THR A 75 -3.84 1.79 -21.00
N LEU A 76 -4.92 2.02 -20.25
CA LEU A 76 -4.84 2.50 -18.86
C LEU A 76 -4.08 1.52 -17.97
N LYS A 77 -4.27 0.21 -18.16
CA LYS A 77 -3.58 -0.82 -17.38
C LYS A 77 -2.06 -0.76 -17.59
N TYR A 78 -1.60 -0.57 -18.83
CA TYR A 78 -0.18 -0.35 -19.12
C TYR A 78 0.36 0.87 -18.36
N TYR A 79 -0.32 2.02 -18.44
CA TYR A 79 0.17 3.23 -17.77
C TYR A 79 0.12 3.14 -16.24
N TYR A 80 -0.84 2.41 -15.68
CA TYR A 80 -0.85 2.14 -14.25
C TYR A 80 0.35 1.32 -13.80
N ASP A 81 0.71 0.29 -14.56
CA ASP A 81 1.91 -0.51 -14.28
C ASP A 81 3.18 0.35 -14.45
N LEU A 82 3.23 1.23 -15.47
CA LEU A 82 4.32 2.18 -15.65
C LEU A 82 4.47 3.11 -14.44
N ILE A 83 3.39 3.76 -14.00
CA ILE A 83 3.38 4.65 -12.82
C ILE A 83 3.84 3.90 -11.57
N TYR A 84 3.39 2.66 -11.39
CA TYR A 84 3.80 1.82 -10.27
C TYR A 84 5.31 1.56 -10.28
N ILE A 85 5.87 1.16 -11.43
CA ILE A 85 7.31 0.90 -11.57
C ILE A 85 8.12 2.21 -11.37
N LEU A 86 7.65 3.34 -11.88
CA LEU A 86 8.30 4.64 -11.69
C LEU A 86 8.28 5.09 -10.23
N THR A 87 7.18 4.86 -9.52
CA THR A 87 7.07 5.19 -8.10
C THR A 87 8.03 4.33 -7.27
N ASP A 88 8.16 3.04 -7.62
CA ASP A 88 9.13 2.14 -7.00
C ASP A 88 10.58 2.59 -7.28
N LEU A 89 10.89 2.96 -8.53
CA LEU A 89 12.19 3.50 -8.90
C LEU A 89 12.55 4.74 -8.06
N VAL A 90 11.67 5.74 -8.02
CA VAL A 90 11.89 6.98 -7.26
C VAL A 90 12.12 6.67 -5.78
N ARG A 91 11.26 5.86 -5.16
CA ARG A 91 11.39 5.45 -3.75
C ARG A 91 12.72 4.74 -3.48
N ASN A 92 13.15 3.84 -4.36
CA ASN A 92 14.40 3.11 -4.19
C ASN A 92 15.62 4.03 -4.33
N ILE A 93 15.58 5.00 -5.25
CA ILE A 93 16.64 6.01 -5.37
C ILE A 93 16.69 6.89 -4.12
N GLU A 94 15.54 7.37 -3.63
CA GLU A 94 15.46 8.23 -2.44
C GLU A 94 16.01 7.54 -1.18
N ASN A 95 15.67 6.26 -0.99
CA ASN A 95 16.04 5.52 0.22
C ASN A 95 17.47 4.97 0.19
N TYR A 96 17.94 4.49 -0.97
CA TYR A 96 19.18 3.71 -1.05
C TYR A 96 20.29 4.39 -1.87
N GLN A 97 19.95 5.41 -2.67
CA GLN A 97 20.88 6.13 -3.55
C GLN A 97 21.76 5.20 -4.42
N LYS A 98 21.27 3.99 -4.70
CA LYS A 98 21.92 2.98 -5.54
C LYS A 98 20.83 2.21 -6.26
N ILE A 99 20.90 2.18 -7.59
CA ILE A 99 20.05 1.33 -8.42
C ILE A 99 20.92 0.57 -9.41
N ASP A 100 20.60 -0.71 -9.55
CA ASP A 100 21.22 -1.59 -10.54
C ASP A 100 20.90 -1.11 -11.97
N GLN A 101 21.92 -1.05 -12.82
CA GLN A 101 21.76 -0.70 -14.23
C GLN A 101 20.79 -1.66 -14.96
N GLU A 102 20.69 -2.91 -14.52
CA GLU A 102 19.70 -3.85 -15.07
C GLU A 102 18.26 -3.39 -14.84
N TYR A 103 17.98 -2.64 -13.77
CA TYR A 103 16.65 -2.10 -13.50
C TYR A 103 16.26 -1.08 -14.57
N TYR A 104 17.15 -0.15 -14.89
CA TYR A 104 16.93 0.83 -15.98
C TYR A 104 16.70 0.13 -17.32
N ASN A 105 17.52 -0.87 -17.65
CA ASN A 105 17.37 -1.63 -18.90
C ASN A 105 16.01 -2.36 -18.97
N ARG A 106 15.56 -2.95 -17.84
CA ARG A 106 14.24 -3.59 -17.75
C ARG A 106 13.10 -2.60 -17.95
N LEU A 107 13.20 -1.40 -17.36
CA LEU A 107 12.19 -0.36 -17.52
C LEU A 107 12.14 0.19 -18.95
N ILE A 108 13.29 0.44 -19.58
CA ILE A 108 13.35 0.84 -21.00
C ILE A 108 12.71 -0.24 -21.88
N LYS A 109 13.04 -1.51 -21.64
CA LYS A 109 12.43 -2.64 -22.36
C LYS A 109 10.91 -2.71 -22.17
N PHE A 110 10.43 -2.48 -20.94
CA PHE A 110 9.00 -2.42 -20.65
C PHE A 110 8.30 -1.34 -21.49
N ILE A 111 8.90 -0.15 -21.60
CA ILE A 111 8.37 0.95 -22.41
C ILE A 111 8.40 0.59 -23.90
N SER A 112 9.49 -0.01 -24.40
CA SER A 112 9.58 -0.42 -25.81
C SER A 112 8.56 -1.52 -26.17
N ASP A 113 8.23 -2.39 -25.22
CA ASP A 113 7.25 -3.46 -25.41
C ASP A 113 5.79 -2.99 -25.31
N LYS A 114 5.52 -1.67 -25.16
CA LYS A 114 4.18 -1.09 -24.95
C LYS A 114 3.10 -1.68 -25.86
N ILE A 115 3.31 -1.65 -27.18
CA ILE A 115 2.30 -2.10 -28.16
C ILE A 115 1.99 -3.59 -27.96
N LYS A 116 3.01 -4.41 -27.72
CA LYS A 116 2.87 -5.85 -27.49
C LYS A 116 2.16 -6.15 -26.17
N LEU A 117 2.49 -5.40 -25.12
CA LEU A 117 1.86 -5.53 -23.81
C LEU A 117 0.37 -5.14 -23.85
N ILE A 118 0.05 -4.02 -24.49
CA ILE A 118 -1.33 -3.53 -24.63
C ILE A 118 -2.16 -4.49 -25.48
N SER A 119 -1.68 -4.91 -26.66
CA SER A 119 -2.45 -5.74 -27.60
C SER A 119 -2.56 -7.21 -27.20
N GLY A 120 -1.60 -7.73 -26.42
CA GLY A 120 -1.63 -9.09 -25.90
C GLY A 120 -2.07 -9.12 -24.44
N LYS A 121 -1.09 -9.22 -23.53
CA LYS A 121 -1.29 -9.47 -22.09
C LYS A 121 -2.39 -8.60 -21.46
N TYR A 122 -2.36 -7.29 -21.67
CA TYR A 122 -3.32 -6.40 -21.02
C TYR A 122 -4.70 -6.46 -21.66
N ASN A 123 -4.79 -6.64 -22.98
CA ASN A 123 -6.06 -6.87 -23.65
C ASN A 123 -6.74 -8.15 -23.14
N ASP A 124 -5.99 -9.24 -22.98
CA ASP A 124 -6.52 -10.51 -22.48
C ASP A 124 -7.02 -10.38 -21.03
N ILE A 125 -6.22 -9.77 -20.15
CA ILE A 125 -6.60 -9.51 -18.75
C ILE A 125 -7.85 -8.62 -18.69
N CYS A 126 -7.87 -7.51 -19.44
CA CYS A 126 -9.00 -6.59 -19.41
C CYS A 126 -10.26 -7.21 -20.01
N ALA A 127 -10.15 -8.04 -21.03
CA ALA A 127 -11.27 -8.77 -21.62
C ALA A 127 -11.86 -9.79 -20.64
N GLN A 128 -11.00 -10.53 -19.93
CA GLN A 128 -11.43 -11.43 -18.86
C GLN A 128 -12.11 -10.67 -17.72
N GLU A 129 -11.52 -9.57 -17.25
CA GLU A 129 -12.11 -8.74 -16.19
C GLU A 129 -13.45 -8.12 -16.60
N LEU A 130 -13.57 -7.61 -17.82
CA LEU A 130 -14.84 -7.06 -18.32
C LEU A 130 -15.89 -8.17 -18.43
N THR A 131 -15.54 -9.30 -19.02
CA THR A 131 -16.44 -10.47 -19.09
C THR A 131 -16.90 -10.88 -17.68
N ALA A 132 -15.97 -10.99 -16.73
CA ALA A 132 -16.26 -11.32 -15.33
C ALA A 132 -17.16 -10.28 -14.63
N PHE A 133 -16.99 -9.00 -14.94
CA PHE A 133 -17.78 -7.92 -14.35
C PHE A 133 -19.21 -7.87 -14.92
N TYR A 134 -19.38 -8.22 -16.20
CA TYR A 134 -20.66 -8.19 -16.89
C TYR A 134 -21.43 -9.51 -16.83
N ASP A 135 -20.78 -10.64 -16.54
CA ASP A 135 -21.42 -11.91 -16.22
C ASP A 135 -21.94 -11.92 -14.77
N LYS A 136 -23.24 -12.22 -14.62
CA LYS A 136 -23.94 -12.20 -13.33
C LYS A 136 -23.37 -13.21 -12.34
N ASN A 137 -22.97 -14.39 -12.82
CA ASN A 137 -22.44 -15.44 -11.96
C ASN A 137 -21.03 -15.07 -11.46
N THR A 138 -20.19 -14.54 -12.35
CA THR A 138 -18.84 -14.11 -11.99
C THR A 138 -18.84 -12.86 -11.11
N ARG A 139 -19.78 -11.94 -11.30
CA ARG A 139 -19.98 -10.78 -10.39
C ARG A 139 -20.33 -11.23 -8.96
N ASN A 140 -21.27 -12.15 -8.81
CA ASN A 140 -21.63 -12.68 -7.50
C ASN A 140 -20.44 -13.36 -6.81
N ASN A 141 -19.59 -14.07 -7.57
CA ASN A 141 -18.35 -14.66 -7.04
C ASN A 141 -17.32 -13.59 -6.64
N LEU A 142 -17.14 -12.54 -7.44
CA LEU A 142 -16.25 -11.42 -7.11
C LEU A 142 -16.72 -10.66 -5.87
N GLU A 143 -18.02 -10.39 -5.75
CA GLU A 143 -18.62 -9.79 -4.56
C GLU A 143 -18.41 -10.67 -3.33
N LYS A 144 -18.61 -11.99 -3.45
CA LYS A 144 -18.32 -12.95 -2.38
C LYS A 144 -16.85 -12.93 -1.96
N ILE A 145 -15.91 -12.93 -2.90
CA ILE A 145 -14.47 -12.83 -2.61
C ILE A 145 -14.13 -11.48 -1.97
N LEU A 146 -14.77 -10.38 -2.40
CA LEU A 146 -14.57 -9.04 -1.83
C LEU A 146 -15.09 -8.96 -0.40
N VAL A 147 -16.28 -9.50 -0.13
CA VAL A 147 -16.84 -9.64 1.22
C VAL A 147 -15.90 -10.47 2.09
N GLU A 148 -15.49 -11.66 1.62
CA GLU A 148 -14.53 -12.49 2.34
C GLU A 148 -13.19 -11.79 2.58
N LYS A 149 -12.70 -10.99 1.62
CA LYS A 149 -11.47 -10.20 1.79
C LYS A 149 -11.66 -9.04 2.74
N ILE A 150 -12.81 -8.36 2.76
CA ILE A 150 -13.11 -7.29 3.71
C ILE A 150 -13.26 -7.87 5.11
N GLU A 151 -13.96 -8.99 5.27
CA GLU A 151 -14.05 -9.73 6.53
C GLU A 151 -12.69 -10.22 7.00
N LYS A 152 -11.86 -10.76 6.09
CA LYS A 152 -10.47 -11.11 6.39
C LYS A 152 -9.59 -9.89 6.67
N LYS A 153 -9.83 -8.74 6.05
CA LYS A 153 -9.10 -7.50 6.29
C LYS A 153 -9.48 -6.90 7.64
N ASN A 154 -10.75 -7.00 8.05
CA ASN A 154 -11.19 -6.71 9.42
C ASN A 154 -10.55 -7.67 10.42
N ARG A 155 -10.29 -8.93 10.04
CA ARG A 155 -9.47 -9.85 10.84
C ARG A 155 -7.96 -9.51 10.79
N GLN A 156 -7.44 -8.92 9.72
CA GLN A 156 -6.02 -8.54 9.56
C GLN A 156 -5.67 -7.14 10.09
N PHE A 157 -6.65 -6.27 10.40
CA PHE A 157 -6.38 -5.06 11.20
C PHE A 157 -6.00 -5.39 12.65
N PHE A 158 -6.14 -6.66 13.04
CA PHE A 158 -5.55 -7.26 14.23
C PHE A 158 -4.58 -8.38 13.82
N THR A 159 -3.61 -8.11 12.94
CA THR A 159 -2.42 -8.96 12.93
C THR A 159 -1.70 -8.73 14.25
N TYR A 160 -1.86 -9.65 15.20
CA TYR A 160 -1.14 -9.69 16.48
C TYR A 160 0.33 -9.30 16.35
N GLY A 161 0.99 -9.77 15.27
CA GLY A 161 2.38 -9.45 14.95
C GLY A 161 2.68 -7.96 14.71
N SER A 162 1.79 -7.17 14.09
CA SER A 162 2.06 -5.74 13.85
C SER A 162 1.93 -4.91 15.12
N LEU A 163 0.99 -5.24 16.00
CA LEU A 163 0.84 -4.54 17.28
C LEU A 163 1.92 -4.95 18.28
N GLU A 164 2.28 -6.24 18.33
CA GLU A 164 3.42 -6.74 19.09
C GLU A 164 4.74 -6.08 18.67
N GLU A 165 5.00 -5.96 17.36
CA GLU A 165 6.19 -5.29 16.85
C GLU A 165 6.21 -3.80 17.19
N GLU A 166 5.07 -3.12 17.09
CA GLU A 166 4.94 -1.71 17.50
C GLU A 166 5.20 -1.52 19.00
N ILE A 167 4.66 -2.39 19.86
CA ILE A 167 4.88 -2.39 21.32
C ILE A 167 6.37 -2.58 21.62
N LYS A 168 6.99 -3.63 21.04
CA LYS A 168 8.43 -3.90 21.23
C LYS A 168 9.30 -2.75 20.74
N LYS A 169 8.92 -2.09 19.65
CA LYS A 169 9.64 -0.94 19.10
C LYS A 169 9.56 0.28 20.01
N ILE A 170 8.37 0.59 20.53
CA ILE A 170 8.19 1.71 21.48
C ILE A 170 9.06 1.47 22.71
N CYS A 171 8.92 0.30 23.36
CA CYS A 171 9.70 -0.03 24.54
C CYS A 171 11.22 0.06 24.30
N ARG A 172 11.72 -0.45 23.18
CA ARG A 172 13.16 -0.36 22.82
C ARG A 172 13.64 1.07 22.58
N LEU A 173 12.85 1.90 21.90
CA LEU A 173 13.19 3.32 21.68
C LEU A 173 13.21 4.10 22.99
N SER A 174 12.39 3.68 23.95
CA SER A 174 12.28 4.29 25.28
C SER A 174 13.32 3.77 26.28
N GLY A 175 14.19 2.82 25.88
CA GLY A 175 15.32 2.33 26.69
C GLY A 175 15.24 0.87 27.16
N ALA A 176 14.19 0.13 26.83
CA ALA A 176 14.06 -1.27 27.24
C ALA A 176 15.00 -2.21 26.47
N ILE A 177 15.68 -3.10 27.20
CA ILE A 177 16.57 -4.13 26.66
C ILE A 177 15.78 -5.35 26.23
N SER A 178 14.89 -5.80 27.10
CA SER A 178 14.04 -6.95 26.85
C SER A 178 12.59 -6.57 27.05
N VAL A 179 11.74 -7.05 26.16
CA VAL A 179 10.29 -6.90 26.22
C VAL A 179 9.68 -8.27 26.04
N THR A 180 8.96 -8.74 27.05
CA THR A 180 8.31 -10.05 27.08
C THR A 180 6.81 -9.84 27.18
N ILE A 181 6.04 -10.51 26.33
CA ILE A 181 4.58 -10.45 26.34
C ILE A 181 4.07 -11.82 26.77
N MET A 182 3.15 -11.83 27.73
CA MET A 182 2.57 -13.04 28.31
C MET A 182 1.04 -12.93 28.33
N VAL A 183 0.37 -14.07 28.42
CA VAL A 183 -1.08 -14.12 28.66
C VAL A 183 -1.35 -13.68 30.11
N ALA A 184 -2.46 -12.97 30.33
CA ALA A 184 -2.85 -12.53 31.67
C ALA A 184 -3.07 -13.70 32.64
N ASP A 185 -2.38 -13.66 33.78
CA ASP A 185 -2.53 -14.58 34.90
C ASP A 185 -3.72 -14.18 35.80
N GLU A 186 -4.07 -15.03 36.77
CA GLU A 186 -5.20 -14.78 37.69
C GLU A 186 -4.99 -13.50 38.52
N LEU A 187 -3.75 -13.22 38.93
CA LEU A 187 -3.38 -12.01 39.67
C LEU A 187 -3.59 -10.73 38.84
N SER A 188 -3.27 -10.75 37.55
CA SER A 188 -3.51 -9.62 36.65
C SER A 188 -5.01 -9.39 36.37
N LYS A 189 -5.83 -10.45 36.47
CA LYS A 189 -7.29 -10.36 36.34
C LYS A 189 -7.97 -9.80 37.59
N GLU A 190 -7.35 -9.94 38.76
CA GLU A 190 -7.79 -9.25 39.99
C GLU A 190 -7.58 -7.72 39.88
N GLU A 191 -6.56 -7.29 39.14
CA GLU A 191 -6.23 -5.87 38.91
C GLU A 191 -7.01 -5.25 37.74
N LEU A 192 -7.31 -6.05 36.72
CA LEU A 192 -8.13 -5.67 35.58
C LEU A 192 -8.95 -6.89 35.13
N GLU A 193 -10.25 -6.91 35.43
CA GLU A 193 -11.13 -8.05 35.10
C GLU A 193 -11.11 -8.42 33.60
N THR A 194 -10.85 -7.44 32.73
CA THR A 194 -10.76 -7.63 31.27
C THR A 194 -9.34 -7.94 30.77
N ALA A 195 -8.35 -8.15 31.65
CA ALA A 195 -6.97 -8.39 31.27
C ALA A 195 -6.82 -9.62 30.36
N GLN A 196 -6.16 -9.42 29.22
CA GLN A 196 -5.84 -10.49 28.27
C GLN A 196 -4.33 -10.68 28.08
N SER A 197 -3.53 -9.62 28.22
CA SER A 197 -2.06 -9.70 28.07
C SER A 197 -1.32 -8.89 29.12
N ILE A 198 -0.09 -9.33 29.42
CA ILE A 198 0.88 -8.69 30.29
C ILE A 198 2.13 -8.38 29.46
N ILE A 199 2.65 -7.16 29.57
CA ILE A 199 3.87 -6.71 28.90
C ILE A 199 4.91 -6.38 29.99
N LEU A 200 5.98 -7.17 30.04
CA LEU A 200 7.11 -7.00 30.94
C LEU A 200 8.27 -6.35 30.19
N PHE A 201 8.91 -5.35 30.78
CA PHE A 201 10.07 -4.69 30.17
C PHE A 201 11.16 -4.40 31.20
N ASN A 202 12.42 -4.60 30.80
CA ASN A 202 13.59 -4.43 31.66
C ASN A 202 14.57 -3.41 31.07
N VAL A 203 15.30 -2.70 31.93
CA VAL A 203 16.39 -1.75 31.61
C VAL A 203 17.74 -2.25 32.15
N GLU A 204 18.86 -1.69 31.68
CA GLU A 204 20.24 -2.18 31.96
C GLU A 204 20.63 -2.04 33.42
N GLU A 205 20.16 -0.98 34.08
CA GLU A 205 20.40 -0.72 35.49
C GLU A 205 19.07 -0.82 36.27
N LEU A 206 18.96 -1.86 37.10
CA LEU A 206 17.77 -2.19 37.91
C LEU A 206 17.27 -1.08 38.87
N ASN A 207 17.97 0.06 38.97
CA ASN A 207 17.68 1.13 39.91
C ASN A 207 17.15 2.44 39.29
N ASP A 208 17.05 2.54 37.95
CA ASP A 208 16.54 3.76 37.33
C ASP A 208 15.00 3.72 37.15
N PHE A 209 14.28 3.76 38.28
CA PHE A 209 12.81 3.77 38.32
C PHE A 209 12.17 4.82 37.40
N LYS A 210 12.90 5.92 37.11
CA LYS A 210 12.45 6.97 36.19
C LYS A 210 12.37 6.52 34.74
N GLU A 211 13.25 5.62 34.30
CA GLU A 211 13.23 5.08 32.94
C GLU A 211 12.10 4.07 32.75
N LEU A 212 11.87 3.21 33.75
CA LEU A 212 10.74 2.29 33.77
C LEU A 212 9.39 3.01 33.73
N ASP A 213 9.23 4.06 34.55
CA ASP A 213 8.04 4.91 34.53
C ASP A 213 7.84 5.60 33.18
N LYS A 214 8.92 6.02 32.52
CA LYS A 214 8.85 6.64 31.20
C LYS A 214 8.35 5.64 30.14
N ILE A 215 8.93 4.44 30.11
CA ILE A 215 8.53 3.37 29.18
C ILE A 215 7.06 2.99 29.41
N GLY A 216 6.67 2.77 30.67
CA GLY A 216 5.30 2.42 31.04
C GLY A 216 4.28 3.48 30.66
N ASN A 217 4.60 4.76 30.88
CA ASN A 217 3.71 5.87 30.54
C ASN A 217 3.58 6.09 29.03
N GLU A 218 4.67 5.94 28.26
CA GLU A 218 4.62 6.05 26.80
C GLU A 218 3.81 4.90 26.18
N LEU A 219 4.03 3.68 26.65
CA LEU A 219 3.29 2.50 26.21
C LEU A 219 1.80 2.59 26.58
N LYS A 220 1.50 3.04 27.80
CA LYS A 220 0.13 3.28 28.26
C LYS A 220 -0.58 4.30 27.38
N ARG A 221 0.03 5.46 27.12
CA ARG A 221 -0.55 6.49 26.23
C ARG A 221 -0.81 5.95 24.82
N PHE A 222 0.11 5.16 24.29
CA PHE A 222 -0.05 4.54 22.98
C PHE A 222 -1.25 3.59 22.92
N LEU A 223 -1.39 2.69 23.90
CA LEU A 223 -2.49 1.73 23.94
C LEU A 223 -3.84 2.42 24.24
N GLU A 224 -3.87 3.39 25.16
CA GLU A 224 -5.07 4.19 25.44
C GLU A 224 -5.50 5.00 24.21
N SER A 225 -4.55 5.55 23.42
CA SER A 225 -4.87 6.25 22.17
C SER A 225 -5.53 5.35 21.11
N LYS A 226 -5.34 4.02 21.24
CA LYS A 226 -5.97 3.00 20.39
C LYS A 226 -7.25 2.41 21.00
N GLY A 227 -7.68 2.92 22.17
CA GLY A 227 -8.93 2.54 22.83
C GLY A 227 -8.84 1.36 23.80
N TYR A 228 -7.63 0.96 24.21
CA TYR A 228 -7.42 -0.15 25.15
C TYR A 228 -7.29 0.31 26.59
N ILE A 229 -7.68 -0.55 27.53
CA ILE A 229 -7.55 -0.32 28.97
C ILE A 229 -6.20 -0.85 29.42
N CYS A 230 -5.44 -0.01 30.12
CA CYS A 230 -4.08 -0.32 30.56
C CYS A 230 -3.85 0.05 32.02
N VAL A 231 -3.32 -0.89 32.80
CA VAL A 231 -2.84 -0.69 34.17
C VAL A 231 -1.33 -0.89 34.18
N PHE A 232 -0.59 0.15 34.59
CA PHE A 232 0.86 0.12 34.67
C PHE A 232 1.31 0.00 36.12
N LYS A 233 2.21 -0.94 36.39
CA LYS A 233 2.87 -1.15 37.69
C LYS A 233 4.37 -1.44 37.48
N HIS A 234 5.22 -0.48 37.85
CA HIS A 234 6.68 -0.63 37.93
C HIS A 234 7.32 -1.05 36.59
N ASP A 235 7.48 -2.34 36.34
CA ASP A 235 8.09 -2.95 35.15
C ASP A 235 7.07 -3.68 34.25
N THR A 236 5.79 -3.61 34.65
CA THR A 236 4.71 -4.43 34.10
C THR A 236 3.55 -3.56 33.62
N LEU A 237 3.07 -3.80 32.40
CA LEU A 237 1.84 -3.21 31.87
C LEU A 237 0.81 -4.31 31.56
N ILE A 238 -0.34 -4.23 32.22
CA ILE A 238 -1.47 -5.14 32.06
C ILE A 238 -2.48 -4.47 31.13
N THR A 239 -2.99 -5.19 30.14
CA THR A 239 -3.94 -4.65 29.16
C THR A 239 -5.01 -5.66 28.74
N ASP A 240 -6.16 -5.14 28.35
CA ASP A 240 -7.27 -5.91 27.75
C ASP A 240 -7.04 -6.28 26.28
N VAL A 241 -5.91 -5.85 25.69
CA VAL A 241 -5.48 -6.26 24.35
C VAL A 241 -5.13 -7.74 24.34
N LYS A 242 -5.68 -8.49 23.39
CA LYS A 242 -5.18 -9.83 23.05
C LYS A 242 -3.92 -9.70 22.20
N LEU A 243 -2.75 -10.08 22.72
CA LEU A 243 -1.48 -10.00 21.99
C LEU A 243 -0.93 -11.37 21.57
N LEU A 244 -1.45 -12.46 22.12
CA LEU A 244 -1.06 -13.83 21.80
C LEU A 244 -2.28 -14.65 21.31
N PRO A 245 -2.10 -15.58 20.36
CA PRO A 245 -3.13 -16.56 20.01
C PRO A 245 -3.41 -17.53 21.17
N ASP A 246 -4.63 -18.09 21.21
CA ASP A 246 -5.01 -19.14 22.16
C ASP A 246 -4.23 -20.45 21.94
#